data_AF-A0A4U1CNM1-F1
#
_entry.id   AF-A0A4U1CNM1-F1
#
_cell.length_a   1.000
_cell.length_b   1.000
_cell.length_c   1.000
_cell.angle_alpha   90.00
_cell.angle_beta   90.00
_cell.angle_gamma   90.00
#
_symmetry.space_group_name_H-M   'P 1'
#
loop_
_entity.id
_entity.type
_entity.pdbx_description
1 polymer ?
#
loop_
_entity_poly.entity_id
_entity_poly.type
_entity_poly.pdbx_seq_one_letter_code
_entity_poly.pdbx_strand_id
1 'polypeptide(L)'
;MLTRLLASNPGSNYGCKINNSPATIYAHWQKTDMAPGNPWWGPFHYYNTSSPKYPINYSSNLACGEVNASASFVDSNQPCFVNFGGGNYVQGNLGTFTLTPGSYTPCPIDDYLPALFCFIGAYAIYFIKRRSLV
;
A
#
# COMPACT_ATOMS: atom_id res chain seq x y z
N MET A 1 30.35 -14.17 -25.57
CA MET A 1 29.33 -13.12 -25.37
C MET A 1 28.39 -13.59 -24.27
N LEU A 2 28.50 -13.04 -23.06
CA LEU A 2 27.52 -13.27 -21.99
C LEU A 2 26.26 -12.47 -22.36
N THR A 3 25.21 -13.17 -22.76
CA THR A 3 23.87 -12.61 -22.91
C THR A 3 23.43 -12.06 -21.56
N ARG A 4 23.49 -10.73 -21.40
CA ARG A 4 22.90 -10.05 -20.24
C ARG A 4 21.40 -10.36 -20.27
N LEU A 5 20.96 -11.26 -19.39
CA LEU A 5 19.54 -11.54 -19.19
C LEU A 5 18.87 -10.20 -18.86
N LEU A 6 17.93 -9.76 -19.67
CA LEU A 6 17.16 -8.55 -19.42
C LEU A 6 16.27 -8.81 -18.19
N ALA A 7 16.09 -7.83 -17.30
CA ALA A 7 15.08 -7.95 -16.24
C ALA A 7 13.69 -8.05 -16.90
N SER A 8 13.07 -9.22 -16.84
CA SER A 8 11.70 -9.44 -17.28
C SER A 8 10.72 -8.91 -16.23
N ASN A 9 9.47 -8.64 -16.66
CA ASN A 9 8.42 -8.25 -15.73
C ASN A 9 8.26 -9.37 -14.68
N PRO A 10 8.47 -9.09 -13.38
CA PRO A 10 8.46 -10.10 -12.35
C PRO A 10 7.05 -10.63 -12.04
N GLY A 11 5.99 -9.93 -12.47
CA GLY A 11 4.60 -10.29 -12.21
C GLY A 11 3.89 -9.26 -11.32
N SER A 12 2.57 -9.39 -11.20
CA SER A 12 1.71 -8.41 -10.51
C SER A 12 1.82 -8.46 -8.98
N ASN A 13 2.36 -9.53 -8.42
CA ASN A 13 2.57 -9.73 -6.99
C ASN A 13 4.01 -9.47 -6.53
N TYR A 14 4.84 -8.83 -7.37
CA TYR A 14 6.22 -8.48 -7.03
C TYR A 14 6.37 -6.99 -6.77
N GLY A 15 7.15 -6.64 -5.76
CA GLY A 15 7.39 -5.26 -5.38
C GLY A 15 8.78 -5.04 -4.81
N CYS A 16 9.16 -3.76 -4.73
CA CYS A 16 10.37 -3.33 -4.05
C CYS A 16 10.01 -2.74 -2.69
N LYS A 17 10.46 -3.39 -1.61
CA LYS A 17 10.27 -2.91 -0.24
C LYS A 17 11.39 -1.96 0.14
N ILE A 18 11.02 -0.74 0.53
CA ILE A 18 11.91 0.22 1.20
C ILE A 18 11.62 0.18 2.69
N ASN A 19 12.64 -0.12 3.49
CA ASN A 19 12.56 -0.22 4.95
C ASN A 19 12.57 1.17 5.62
N ASN A 20 11.67 2.07 5.19
CA ASN A 20 11.40 3.33 5.88
C ASN A 20 10.45 3.11 7.06
N SER A 21 10.08 4.17 7.78
CA SER A 21 9.06 4.11 8.83
C SER A 21 7.82 4.91 8.38
N PRO A 22 6.71 4.26 7.96
CA PRO A 22 6.51 2.81 7.81
C PRO A 22 7.21 2.23 6.56
N ALA A 23 7.48 0.93 6.59
CA ALA A 23 8.07 0.25 5.43
C ALA A 23 7.06 0.29 4.28
N THR A 24 7.51 0.51 3.05
CA THR A 24 6.59 0.68 1.91
C THR A 24 7.00 -0.20 0.75
N ILE A 25 6.04 -0.93 0.19
CA ILE A 25 6.21 -1.73 -1.02
C ILE A 25 5.79 -0.89 -2.22
N TYR A 26 6.69 -0.72 -3.17
CA TYR A 26 6.41 -0.10 -4.46
C TYR A 26 6.17 -1.21 -5.48
N ALA A 27 4.97 -1.28 -6.06
CA ALA A 27 4.57 -2.36 -6.96
C ALA A 27 4.60 -1.96 -8.45
N HIS A 28 4.75 -0.67 -8.75
CA HIS A 28 4.85 -0.21 -10.14
C HIS A 28 6.25 -0.49 -10.71
N TRP A 29 6.39 -1.62 -11.38
CA TRP A 29 7.62 -1.99 -12.09
C TRP A 29 7.90 -1.05 -13.27
N GLN A 30 9.17 -0.69 -13.44
CA GLN A 30 9.69 -0.04 -14.63
C GLN A 30 10.77 -0.93 -15.24
N LYS A 31 10.68 -1.18 -16.55
CA LYS A 31 11.77 -1.86 -17.27
C LYS A 31 12.97 -0.94 -17.32
N THR A 32 14.13 -1.44 -16.92
CA THR A 32 15.42 -0.77 -17.16
C THR A 32 16.51 -1.82 -17.30
N ASP A 33 17.34 -1.62 -18.32
CA ASP A 33 18.36 -2.58 -18.72
C ASP A 33 19.71 -2.36 -17.98
N MET A 34 19.83 -1.29 -17.18
CA MET A 34 21.06 -0.87 -16.51
C MET A 34 20.80 -0.16 -15.17
N ALA A 35 21.79 -0.17 -14.28
CA ALA A 35 21.71 0.56 -13.03
C ALA A 35 21.93 2.08 -13.15
N PRO A 36 21.15 2.90 -12.42
CA PRO A 36 21.30 4.33 -12.43
C PRO A 36 22.64 4.71 -11.79
N GLY A 37 23.40 5.52 -12.52
CA GLY A 37 24.76 5.89 -12.14
C GLY A 37 25.85 4.88 -12.50
N ASN A 38 25.51 3.67 -12.97
CA ASN A 38 26.51 2.70 -13.44
C ASN A 38 25.98 1.78 -14.56
N PRO A 39 26.31 2.06 -15.84
CA PRO A 39 25.86 1.24 -16.99
C PRO A 39 26.45 -0.18 -17.01
N TRP A 40 27.43 -0.46 -16.16
CA TRP A 40 28.06 -1.76 -16.04
C TRP A 40 27.39 -2.69 -15.02
N TRP A 41 26.51 -2.15 -14.17
CA TRP A 41 25.80 -2.89 -13.14
C TRP A 41 24.37 -3.21 -13.62
N GLY A 42 23.99 -4.49 -13.59
CA GLY A 42 22.69 -4.95 -14.02
C GLY A 42 22.69 -6.41 -14.48
N PRO A 43 21.50 -7.01 -14.70
CA PRO A 43 20.16 -6.40 -14.59
C PRO A 43 19.69 -6.22 -13.15
N PHE A 44 18.88 -5.20 -12.87
CA PHE A 44 18.16 -5.06 -11.58
C PHE A 44 16.68 -4.74 -11.84
N HIS A 45 15.84 -5.01 -10.85
CA HIS A 45 14.42 -4.65 -10.91
C HIS A 45 14.21 -3.22 -10.41
N TYR A 46 13.59 -2.40 -11.25
CA TYR A 46 13.31 -1.01 -10.93
C TYR A 46 11.82 -0.79 -10.74
N TYR A 47 11.54 0.11 -9.80
CA TYR A 47 10.21 0.53 -9.46
C TYR A 47 10.20 2.05 -9.37
N ASN A 48 9.03 2.66 -9.40
CA ASN A 48 8.90 4.09 -9.20
C ASN A 48 7.90 4.41 -8.10
N THR A 49 7.76 5.69 -7.82
CA THR A 49 6.77 6.21 -6.88
C THR A 49 5.37 6.37 -7.49
N SER A 50 5.07 5.80 -8.65
CA SER A 50 3.70 5.76 -9.15
C SER A 50 2.88 4.73 -8.35
N SER A 51 1.60 5.00 -8.16
CA SER A 51 0.69 4.03 -7.54
C SER A 51 0.57 2.78 -8.41
N PRO A 52 0.42 1.58 -7.82
CA PRO A 52 0.12 1.34 -6.40
C PRO A 52 1.34 1.20 -5.49
N LYS A 53 1.18 1.67 -4.24
CA LYS A 53 2.12 1.51 -3.12
C LYS A 53 1.38 0.94 -1.93
N TYR A 54 2.02 0.04 -1.19
CA TYR A 54 1.43 -0.61 -0.03
C TYR A 54 2.29 -0.36 1.20
N PRO A 55 1.84 0.46 2.17
CA PRO A 55 2.51 0.57 3.44
C PRO A 55 2.40 -0.78 4.17
N ILE A 56 3.53 -1.25 4.70
CA ILE A 56 3.58 -2.39 5.61
C ILE A 56 3.60 -1.80 7.01
N ASN A 57 2.48 -1.92 7.72
CA ASN A 57 2.39 -1.53 9.11
C ASN A 57 2.43 -2.78 10.00
N TYR A 58 3.56 -2.99 10.68
CA TYR A 58 3.72 -4.02 11.70
C TYR A 58 3.26 -3.55 13.09
N SER A 59 2.80 -2.31 13.22
CA SER A 59 2.36 -1.76 14.51
C SER A 59 1.04 -2.39 14.95
N SER A 60 1.02 -2.89 16.19
CA SER A 60 -0.20 -3.22 16.92
C SER A 60 -0.94 -1.99 17.44
N ASN A 61 -0.30 -0.81 17.41
CA ASN A 61 -0.83 0.46 17.90
C ASN A 61 -1.40 1.26 16.73
N LEU A 62 -2.44 0.74 16.10
CA LEU A 62 -3.23 1.49 15.13
C LEU A 62 -4.11 2.49 15.88
N ALA A 63 -4.28 3.69 15.33
CA ALA A 63 -5.27 4.60 15.88
C ALA A 63 -6.68 4.02 15.66
N CYS A 64 -7.62 4.37 16.54
CA CYS A 64 -9.00 3.93 16.34
C CYS A 64 -9.52 4.49 15.00
N GLY A 65 -10.28 3.68 14.28
CA GLY A 65 -10.87 4.04 12.98
C GLY A 65 -9.95 3.80 11.79
N GLU A 66 -8.70 3.37 12.02
CA GLU A 66 -7.77 3.06 10.94
C GLU A 66 -8.08 1.71 10.29
N VAL A 67 -8.15 1.73 8.95
CA VAL A 67 -8.14 0.52 8.13
C VAL A 67 -6.69 0.20 7.79
N ASN A 68 -6.12 -0.81 8.45
CA ASN A 68 -4.77 -1.28 8.15
C ASN A 68 -4.82 -2.29 7.01
N ALA A 69 -4.55 -1.83 5.79
CA ALA A 69 -4.23 -2.71 4.67
C ALA A 69 -2.83 -3.30 4.88
N SER A 70 -2.72 -4.35 5.69
CA SER A 70 -1.46 -5.05 5.87
C SER A 70 -1.10 -5.78 4.58
N ALA A 71 0.09 -5.53 4.04
CA ALA A 71 0.69 -6.39 3.03
C ALA A 71 1.71 -7.30 3.69
N SER A 72 1.62 -8.60 3.47
CA SER A 72 2.74 -9.50 3.79
C SER A 72 3.78 -9.41 2.68
N PHE A 73 5.05 -9.52 3.03
CA PHE A 73 6.15 -9.43 2.09
C PHE A 73 7.14 -10.57 2.32
N VAL A 74 7.46 -11.31 1.27
CA VAL A 74 8.46 -12.39 1.29
C VAL A 74 9.66 -11.94 0.47
N ASP A 75 10.78 -11.74 1.15
CA ASP A 75 12.03 -11.28 0.55
C ASP A 75 12.62 -12.33 -0.40
N SER A 76 13.06 -11.90 -1.58
CA SER A 76 13.76 -12.74 -2.56
C SER A 76 15.29 -12.64 -2.44
N ASN A 77 15.81 -11.91 -1.45
CA ASN A 77 17.24 -11.64 -1.23
C ASN A 77 17.95 -11.00 -2.44
N GLN A 78 17.18 -10.27 -3.26
CA GLN A 78 17.70 -9.55 -4.42
C GLN A 78 17.49 -8.05 -4.23
N PRO A 79 18.47 -7.21 -4.58
CA PRO A 79 18.29 -5.77 -4.52
C PRO A 79 17.33 -5.31 -5.63
N CYS A 80 16.51 -4.34 -5.29
CA CYS A 80 15.73 -3.55 -6.24
C CYS A 80 15.98 -2.07 -5.99
N PHE A 81 15.59 -1.23 -6.94
CA PHE A 81 15.76 0.21 -6.82
C PHE A 81 14.45 0.93 -7.10
N VAL A 82 14.11 1.91 -6.26
CA VAL A 82 12.93 2.75 -6.43
C VAL A 82 13.37 4.14 -6.87
N ASN A 83 12.85 4.61 -8.01
CA ASN A 83 13.03 5.96 -8.51
C ASN A 83 12.07 6.93 -7.81
N PHE A 84 12.60 7.86 -7.04
CA PHE A 84 11.84 8.93 -6.37
C PHE A 84 11.68 10.20 -7.21
N GLY A 85 12.12 10.17 -8.47
CA GLY A 85 12.12 11.30 -9.38
C GLY A 85 13.46 12.06 -9.36
N GLY A 86 13.73 12.79 -10.44
CA GLY A 86 14.93 13.61 -10.57
C GLY A 86 16.25 12.82 -10.61
N GLY A 87 16.22 11.53 -10.96
CA GLY A 87 17.39 10.67 -10.97
C GLY A 87 17.81 10.14 -9.60
N ASN A 88 16.96 10.29 -8.58
CA ASN A 88 17.22 9.78 -7.23
C ASN A 88 16.68 8.35 -7.09
N TYR A 89 17.57 7.41 -6.79
CA TYR A 89 17.23 6.01 -6.60
C TYR A 89 17.60 5.57 -5.19
N VAL A 90 16.69 4.83 -4.56
CA VAL A 90 16.92 4.20 -3.26
C VAL A 90 16.89 2.70 -3.44
N GLN A 91 17.91 2.02 -2.89
CA GLN A 91 17.96 0.57 -2.89
C GLN A 91 16.96 0.02 -1.86
N GLY A 92 16.23 -1.02 -2.27
CA GLY A 92 15.33 -1.80 -1.42
C GLY A 92 15.53 -3.29 -1.63
N ASN A 93 14.57 -4.05 -1.09
CA ASN A 93 14.55 -5.51 -1.18
C ASN A 93 13.46 -5.94 -2.14
N LEU A 94 13.81 -6.75 -3.15
CA LEU A 94 12.87 -7.36 -4.07
C LEU A 94 12.17 -8.52 -3.37
N GLY A 95 10.88 -8.69 -3.64
CA GLY A 95 10.13 -9.79 -3.08
C GLY A 95 8.73 -9.85 -3.60
N THR A 96 8.00 -10.87 -3.16
CA THR A 96 6.57 -10.99 -3.43
C THR A 96 5.77 -10.38 -2.29
N PHE A 97 4.62 -9.81 -2.63
CA PHE A 97 3.70 -9.28 -1.64
C PHE A 97 2.31 -9.90 -1.80
N THR A 98 1.63 -10.10 -0.67
CA THR A 98 0.23 -10.50 -0.65
C THR A 98 -0.54 -9.46 0.12
N LEU A 99 -1.63 -8.97 -0.47
CA LEU A 99 -2.55 -8.07 0.22
C LEU A 99 -3.39 -8.92 1.18
N THR A 100 -3.22 -8.67 2.47
CA THR A 100 -4.13 -9.23 3.48
C THR A 100 -5.38 -8.34 3.53
N PRO A 101 -6.58 -8.92 3.67
CA PRO A 101 -7.79 -8.13 3.91
C PRO A 101 -7.54 -7.18 5.06
N GLY A 102 -7.80 -5.89 4.84
CA GLY A 102 -7.48 -4.88 5.84
C GLY A 102 -8.22 -5.15 7.15
N SER A 103 -7.52 -5.04 8.27
CA SER A 103 -8.17 -5.04 9.57
C SER A 103 -8.63 -3.62 9.89
N TYR A 104 -9.87 -3.48 10.34
CA TYR A 104 -10.39 -2.24 10.88
C TYR A 104 -10.15 -2.21 12.38
N THR A 105 -9.64 -1.09 12.90
CA THR A 105 -9.48 -0.87 14.34
C THR A 105 -10.74 -0.21 14.88
N PRO A 106 -11.60 -0.88 15.66
CA PRO A 106 -12.85 -0.30 16.16
C PRO A 106 -12.59 0.94 17.03
N CYS A 107 -13.41 1.97 16.85
CA CYS A 107 -13.44 3.12 17.75
C CYS A 107 -14.52 2.95 18.82
N PRO A 108 -14.31 3.53 20.03
CA PRO A 108 -15.37 3.59 21.05
C PRO A 108 -16.67 4.26 20.56
N ILE A 109 -16.60 5.15 19.56
CA ILE A 109 -17.80 5.78 18.96
C ILE A 109 -18.63 4.78 18.14
N ASP A 110 -18.02 3.70 17.63
CA ASP A 110 -18.69 2.75 16.75
C ASP A 110 -19.77 1.98 17.49
N ASP A 111 -19.59 1.73 18.79
CA ASP A 111 -20.59 1.11 19.66
C ASP A 111 -21.86 1.96 19.81
N TYR A 112 -21.76 3.29 19.61
CA TYR A 112 -22.88 4.22 19.70
C TYR A 112 -23.54 4.53 18.34
N LEU A 113 -22.94 4.12 17.22
CA LEU A 113 -23.52 4.32 15.88
C LEU A 113 -24.95 3.76 15.75
N PRO A 114 -25.27 2.55 16.24
CA PRO A 114 -26.64 2.03 16.18
C PRO A 114 -27.64 2.93 16.92
N ALA A 115 -27.27 3.41 18.10
CA ALA A 115 -28.10 4.32 18.88
C ALA A 115 -28.29 5.67 18.17
N LEU A 116 -27.23 6.22 17.58
CA LEU A 116 -27.28 7.45 16.79
C LEU A 116 -28.25 7.32 15.60
N PHE A 117 -28.15 6.21 14.85
CA PHE A 117 -29.07 5.94 13.74
C PHE A 117 -30.52 5.79 14.20
N CYS A 118 -30.77 5.16 15.35
CA CYS A 118 -32.11 5.09 15.94
C CYS A 118 -32.65 6.49 16.30
N PHE A 119 -31.84 7.35 16.93
CA PHE A 119 -32.26 8.71 17.27
C PHE A 119 -32.57 9.56 16.03
N ILE A 120 -31.70 9.52 15.01
CA ILE A 120 -31.92 10.24 13.75
C ILE A 120 -33.18 9.71 13.04
N GLY A 121 -33.37 8.39 12.99
CA GLY A 121 -34.54 7.75 12.40
C GLY A 121 -35.85 8.15 13.11
N ALA A 122 -35.87 8.12 14.44
CA ALA A 122 -37.04 8.53 15.22
C ALA A 122 -37.38 10.02 15.00
N TYR A 123 -36.36 10.89 14.95
CA TYR A 123 -36.54 12.32 14.71
C TYR A 123 -37.05 12.61 13.30
N ALA A 124 -36.53 11.91 12.29
CA ALA A 124 -36.99 12.01 10.91
C ALA A 124 -38.47 11.58 10.77
N ILE A 125 -38.86 10.46 11.39
CA ILE A 125 -40.26 10.00 11.39
C ILE A 125 -41.17 11.02 12.05
N TYR A 126 -40.76 11.59 13.19
CA TYR A 126 -41.53 12.64 13.86
C TYR A 126 -41.73 13.88 12.98
N PHE A 127 -40.67 14.35 12.32
CA PHE A 127 -40.74 15.51 11.42
C PHE A 127 -41.61 15.26 10.19
N ILE A 128 -41.49 14.09 9.56
CA ILE A 128 -42.31 13.70 8.41
C ILE A 128 -43.79 13.67 8.82
N LYS A 129 -44.13 12.99 9.93
CA LYS A 129 -45.51 12.95 10.42
C LYS A 129 -46.07 14.35 10.68
N ARG A 130 -45.28 15.25 11.26
CA ARG A 130 -45.72 16.62 11.56
C ARG A 130 -45.96 17.47 10.32
N ARG A 131 -45.24 17.23 9.21
CA ARG A 131 -45.43 17.95 7.95
C ARG A 131 -46.40 17.29 6.97
N SER A 132 -46.59 15.98 7.03
CA SER A 132 -47.58 15.25 6.22
C SER A 132 -48.98 15.28 6.80
N LEU A 133 -49.16 15.75 8.04
CA LEU A 133 -50.47 16.03 8.66
C LEU A 133 -50.96 17.47 8.36
N VAL A 134 -50.45 18.11 7.30
CA VAL A 134 -50.99 19.35 6.72
C VAL A 134 -51.77 19.02 5.47
#